data_AF-A0A552CDQ4-F1
#
_entry.id   AF-A0A552CDQ4-F1
#
_cell.length_a   1.000
_cell.length_b   1.000
_cell.length_c   1.000
_cell.angle_alpha   90.00
_cell.angle_beta   90.00
_cell.angle_gamma   90.00
#
_symmetry.space_group_name_H-M   'P 1'
#
loop_
_entity.id
_entity.type
_entity.pdbx_description
1 polymer ?
#
loop_
_entity_poly.entity_id
_entity_poly.type
_entity_poly.pdbx_seq_one_letter_code
_entity_poly.pdbx_strand_id
1 'polypeptide(L)' 'MTTPPENFELPFEGKLSQDYRWVIMANLIPWSEFEAEYASLFSEEMGTPAKTFRTALGALIIKEKLGT' A
#
# COMPACT_ATOMS: atom_id res chain seq x y z
N MET A 1 2.00 -12.07 1.15
CA MET A 1 2.31 -11.91 2.59
C MET A 1 2.35 -10.42 2.89
N THR A 2 1.32 -9.89 3.55
CA THR A 2 1.21 -8.48 3.94
C THR A 2 1.96 -8.27 5.25
N THR A 3 3.08 -7.54 5.22
CA THR A 3 3.72 -7.08 6.46
C THR A 3 2.90 -5.92 7.05
N PRO A 4 2.43 -6.05 8.31
CA PRO A 4 1.79 -4.96 9.03
C PRO A 4 2.77 -3.76 9.16
N PRO A 5 2.29 -2.51 9.18
CA PRO A 5 3.14 -1.33 9.35
C PRO A 5 4.01 -1.38 10.62
N GLU A 6 3.53 -2.07 11.64
CA GLU A 6 4.20 -2.30 12.93
C GLU A 6 5.42 -3.23 12.83
N ASN A 7 5.44 -4.07 11.80
CA ASN A 7 6.50 -5.03 11.47
C ASN A 7 7.48 -4.48 10.42
N PHE A 8 7.41 -3.18 10.12
CA PHE A 8 8.40 -2.53 9.27
C PHE A 8 9.70 -2.38 10.05
N GLU A 9 10.69 -3.22 9.75
CA GLU A 9 12.01 -3.16 10.38
C GLU A 9 12.80 -1.97 9.82
N LEU A 10 13.02 -0.96 10.66
CA LEU A 10 13.94 0.13 10.37
C LEU A 10 15.39 -0.34 10.63
N PRO A 11 16.40 0.26 9.97
CA PRO A 11 17.82 -0.03 10.27
C PRO A 11 18.26 0.36 11.70
N PHE A 12 17.33 0.83 12.52
CA PHE A 12 17.43 1.11 13.95
C PHE A 12 16.15 0.59 14.61
N GLU A 13 16.15 0.27 15.92
CA GLU A 13 15.01 -0.30 16.68
C GLU A 13 13.75 0.60 16.78
N GLY A 14 13.63 1.62 15.94
CA GLY A 14 12.47 2.50 15.88
C GLY A 14 11.27 1.81 15.24
N LYS A 15 10.09 2.05 15.81
CA LYS A 15 8.80 1.74 15.18
C LYS A 15 8.21 3.02 14.58
N LEU A 16 7.41 2.87 13.53
CA LEU A 16 6.59 3.98 13.05
C LEU A 16 5.57 4.36 14.12
N SER A 17 5.40 5.67 14.35
CA SER A 17 4.35 6.17 15.24
C SER A 17 2.98 5.80 14.69
N GLN A 18 2.16 5.14 15.51
CA GLN A 18 0.80 4.73 15.13
C GLN A 18 -0.13 5.94 14.92
N ASP A 19 0.20 7.08 15.53
CA ASP A 19 -0.55 8.34 15.38
C ASP A 19 -0.18 9.10 14.09
N TYR A 20 0.80 8.60 13.34
CA TYR A 20 1.19 9.24 12.09
C TYR A 20 0.11 9.05 11.03
N ARG A 21 -0.27 10.15 10.37
CA ARG A 21 -1.37 10.18 9.39
C ARG A 21 -1.31 9.04 8.36
N TRP A 22 -0.12 8.73 7.84
CA TRP A 22 0.05 7.67 6.84
C TRP A 22 -0.12 6.25 7.41
N VAL A 23 0.25 6.03 8.67
CA VAL A 23 0.05 4.74 9.38
C VAL A 23 -1.43 4.52 9.65
N ILE A 24 -2.13 5.55 10.15
CA ILE A 24 -3.57 5.52 10.37
C ILE A 24 -4.30 5.18 9.06
N MET A 25 -3.98 5.87 7.97
CA MET A 25 -4.59 5.59 6.67
C MET A 25 -4.31 4.17 6.18
N ALA A 26 -3.08 3.67 6.38
CA ALA A 26 -2.73 2.31 6.00
C ALA A 26 -3.51 1.26 6.79
N ASN A 27 -3.83 1.52 8.06
CA ASN A 27 -4.62 0.60 8.89
C ASN A 27 -6.11 0.60 8.52
N LEU A 28 -6.62 1.66 7.90
CA LEU A 28 -8.03 1.78 7.51
C LEU A 28 -8.36 1.12 6.17
N ILE A 29 -7.36 0.91 5.31
CA ILE A 29 -7.59 0.38 3.96
C ILE A 29 -7.61 -1.15 3.99
N PRO A 30 -8.68 -1.83 3.53
CA PRO A 30 -8.72 -3.29 3.41
C PRO A 30 -7.90 -3.75 2.21
N TRP A 31 -6.58 -3.74 2.37
CA TRP A 31 -5.62 -4.00 1.28
C TRP A 31 -5.84 -5.32 0.55
N SER A 32 -6.20 -6.39 1.27
CA SER A 32 -6.30 -7.73 0.67
C SER A 32 -7.54 -7.88 -0.22
N GLU A 33 -8.66 -7.29 0.19
CA GLU A 33 -9.91 -7.30 -0.58
C GLU A 33 -9.72 -6.53 -1.89
N PHE A 34 -9.20 -5.31 -1.80
CA PHE A 34 -8.96 -4.50 -2.99
C PHE A 34 -7.83 -5.01 -3.89
N GLU A 35 -6.80 -5.67 -3.35
CA GLU A 35 -5.78 -6.29 -4.19
C GLU A 35 -6.37 -7.39 -5.07
N ALA A 36 -7.28 -8.21 -4.53
CA ALA A 36 -7.94 -9.26 -5.31
C ALA A 36 -8.83 -8.68 -6.42
N GLU A 37 -9.65 -7.68 -6.10
CA GLU A 37 -10.49 -6.99 -7.10
C GLU A 37 -9.64 -6.29 -8.16
N TYR A 38 -8.60 -5.55 -7.74
CA TYR A 38 -7.71 -4.83 -8.64
C TYR A 38 -6.97 -5.79 -9.57
N ALA A 39 -6.42 -6.89 -9.05
CA ALA A 39 -5.72 -7.90 -9.84
C ALA A 39 -6.63 -8.54 -10.90
N SER A 40 -7.92 -8.74 -10.60
CA SER A 40 -8.89 -9.32 -11.55
C SER A 40 -9.11 -8.49 -12.82
N LEU A 41 -8.73 -7.21 -12.79
CA LEU A 41 -8.82 -6.30 -13.94
C LEU A 41 -7.68 -6.49 -14.96
N PHE A 42 -6.64 -7.23 -14.61
CA PHE A 42 -5.46 -7.43 -15.44
C PHE A 42 -5.35 -8.88 -15.92
N SER A 43 -4.72 -9.05 -17.08
CA SER A 43 -4.42 -10.38 -17.60
C SER A 43 -3.16 -10.93 -16.93
N GLU A 44 -3.25 -12.19 -16.46
CA GLU A 44 -2.08 -12.92 -15.96
C GLU A 44 -1.14 -13.36 -17.10
N GLU A 45 -1.67 -13.55 -18.31
CA GLU A 45 -0.95 -14.15 -19.43
C GLU A 45 -0.43 -13.14 -20.46
N MET A 46 -0.92 -11.89 -20.42
CA MET A 46 -0.61 -10.88 -21.44
C MET A 46 -0.15 -9.55 -20.84
N GLY A 47 0.95 -9.02 -21.38
CA GLY A 47 1.48 -7.71 -21.05
C GLY A 47 2.48 -7.72 -19.89
N THR A 48 2.77 -6.52 -19.37
CA THR A 48 3.66 -6.34 -18.22
C THR A 48 2.90 -6.63 -16.93
N PRO A 49 3.50 -7.31 -15.94
CA PRO A 49 2.88 -7.51 -14.64
C PRO A 49 2.37 -6.21 -14.02
N ALA A 50 1.13 -6.22 -13.56
CA ALA A 50 0.53 -5.07 -12.89
C ALA A 50 1.32 -4.71 -11.62
N LYS A 51 1.35 -3.41 -11.28
CA LYS A 51 1.81 -2.98 -9.96
C LYS A 51 0.78 -3.42 -8.93
N THR A 52 1.21 -3.69 -7.69
CA THR A 52 0.26 -4.02 -6.63
C THR A 52 -0.69 -2.86 -6.37
N PHE A 53 -1.92 -3.17 -5.95
CA PHE A 53 -2.91 -2.17 -5.58
C PHE A 53 -2.35 -1.20 -4.54
N ARG A 54 -1.62 -1.72 -3.54
CA ARG A 54 -0.96 -0.89 -2.51
C ARG A 54 -0.01 0.15 -3.10
N THR A 55 0.72 -0.18 -4.16
CA THR A 55 1.64 0.75 -4.83
C THR A 55 0.87 1.81 -5.61
N ALA A 56 -0.11 1.38 -6.42
CA ALA A 56 -0.91 2.28 -7.25
C ALA A 56 -1.70 3.28 -6.39
N LEU A 57 -2.42 2.78 -5.38
CA LEU A 57 -3.18 3.63 -4.47
C LEU A 57 -2.24 4.49 -3.61
N GLY A 58 -1.14 3.94 -3.10
CA GLY A 58 -0.18 4.70 -2.30
C GLY A 58 0.39 5.90 -3.06
N ALA A 59 0.78 5.72 -4.32
CA ALA A 59 1.24 6.80 -5.18
C ALA A 59 0.13 7.84 -5.44
N LEU A 60 -1.11 7.40 -5.69
CA LEU A 60 -2.24 8.29 -5.89
C LEU A 60 -2.53 9.14 -4.64
N ILE A 61 -2.56 8.53 -3.46
CA ILE A 61 -2.79 9.28 -2.22
C ILE A 61 -1.65 10.30 -2.00
N ILE A 62 -0.39 9.92 -2.24
CA ILE A 62 0.74 10.86 -2.13
C ILE A 62 0.54 12.03 -3.09
N LYS A 63 0.20 11.77 -4.36
CA LYS A 63 -0.08 12.80 -5.36
C LYS A 63 -1.17 13.76 -4.89
N GLU A 64 -2.33 13.23 -4.47
CA GLU A 64 -3.47 14.04 -4.04
C GLU A 64 -3.21 14.83 -2.75
N LYS A 65 -2.40 14.28 -1.82
CA LYS A 65 -2.18 14.91 -0.51
C LYS A 65 -0.97 15.83 -0.46
N LEU A 66 0.03 15.65 -1.34
CA LEU A 66 1.26 16.44 -1.37
C LEU A 66 1.36 17.36 -2.60
N GLY A 67 0.44 17.27 -3.56
CA GLY A 67 0.24 18.29 -4.59
C GLY A 67 1.43 18.49 -5.54
N THR A 68 1.85 17.42 -6.22
CA THR A 68 2.79 17.50 -7.36
C THR A 68 2.11 17.11 -8.66
#